data_AF-A0A3N4LDZ3-F1
#
_entry.id   AF-A0A3N4LDZ3-F1
#
_cell.length_a   1.000
_cell.length_b   1.000
_cell.length_c   1.000
_cell.angle_alpha   90.00
_cell.angle_beta   90.00
_cell.angle_gamma   90.00
#
_symmetry.space_group_name_H-M   'P 1'
#
loop_
_entity.id
_entity.type
_entity.pdbx_description
1 polymer ?
#
loop_
_entity_poly.entity_id
_entity_poly.type
_entity_poly.pdbx_seq_one_letter_code
_entity_poly.pdbx_strand_id
1 'polypeptide(L)'
;MLLPRDPWDWSVDQVSRKLSRVTNNHTVGELIRLSQINGECLLTELTRENLKDDVGIIALGTRVVVMRVVLEWRKSSAKYTQYRERVLAQECELRRAWLQERSGSLSPLPDLGDMWAAEEERSQFPPLYPN
;
A
#
# COMPACT_ATOMS: atom_id res chain seq x y z
N MET A 1 -20.51 -2.22 29.26
CA MET A 1 -19.15 -2.35 28.67
C MET A 1 -18.78 -1.03 28.02
N LEU A 2 -17.67 -0.41 28.44
CA LEU A 2 -17.12 0.77 27.77
C LEU A 2 -16.57 0.32 26.42
N LEU A 3 -17.08 0.86 25.32
CA LEU A 3 -16.54 0.56 24.00
C LEU A 3 -15.12 1.15 23.90
N PRO A 4 -14.16 0.46 23.25
CA PRO A 4 -12.86 1.03 22.96
C PRO A 4 -13.04 2.35 22.21
N ARG A 5 -12.38 3.41 22.69
CA ARG A 5 -12.47 4.74 22.07
C ARG A 5 -11.75 4.79 20.72
N ASP A 6 -10.62 4.10 20.59
CA ASP A 6 -9.84 4.10 19.36
C ASP A 6 -10.39 3.07 18.36
N PRO A 7 -10.68 3.46 17.09
CA PRO A 7 -11.13 2.54 16.05
C PRO A 7 -10.21 1.36 15.78
N TRP A 8 -8.91 1.50 16.08
CA TRP A 8 -7.92 0.43 15.96
C TRP A 8 -8.28 -0.78 16.82
N ASP A 9 -8.79 -0.54 18.03
CA ASP A 9 -9.08 -1.59 19.02
C ASP A 9 -10.46 -2.22 18.83
N TRP A 10 -11.17 -1.87 17.75
CA TRP A 10 -12.51 -2.39 17.54
C TRP A 10 -12.49 -3.88 17.20
N SER A 11 -13.35 -4.63 17.87
CA SER A 11 -13.63 -6.02 17.49
C SER A 11 -14.39 -6.09 16.16
N VAL A 12 -14.37 -7.27 15.53
CA VAL A 12 -15.13 -7.53 14.29
C VAL A 12 -16.60 -7.12 14.44
N ASP A 13 -17.25 -7.48 15.56
CA ASP A 13 -18.65 -7.10 15.82
C ASP A 13 -18.87 -5.59 15.99
N GLN A 14 -17.87 -4.87 16.49
CA GLN A 14 -17.94 -3.41 16.60
C GLN A 14 -17.81 -2.77 15.22
N VAL A 15 -16.84 -3.20 14.42
CA VAL A 15 -16.64 -2.73 13.04
C VAL A 15 -17.88 -3.00 12.19
N SER A 16 -18.38 -4.24 12.20
CA SER A 16 -19.59 -4.65 11.49
C SER A 16 -20.80 -3.77 11.82
N ARG A 17 -21.09 -3.57 13.11
CA ARG A 17 -22.22 -2.73 13.56
C ARG A 17 -22.04 -1.27 13.15
N LYS A 18 -20.82 -0.73 13.26
CA LYS A 18 -20.53 0.67 12.88
C LYS A 18 -20.70 0.88 11.38
N LEU A 19 -20.15 0.01 10.55
CA LEU A 19 -20.27 0.10 9.10
C LEU A 19 -21.70 -0.13 8.62
N SER A 20 -22.43 -1.08 9.21
CA SER A 20 -23.84 -1.28 8.89
C SER A 20 -24.68 -0.02 9.15
N ARG A 21 -24.46 0.62 10.30
CA ARG A 21 -25.16 1.86 10.66
C ARG A 21 -24.81 3.02 9.72
N VAL A 22 -23.55 3.18 9.37
CA VAL A 22 -23.09 4.30 8.54
C VAL A 22 -23.51 4.14 7.07
N THR A 23 -23.50 2.91 6.57
CA THR A 23 -23.97 2.60 5.20
C THR A 23 -25.48 2.44 5.09
N ASN A 24 -26.19 2.43 6.23
CA ASN A 24 -27.60 2.05 6.34
C ASN A 24 -27.90 0.72 5.62
N ASN A 25 -26.98 -0.24 5.72
CA ASN A 25 -27.04 -1.51 5.00
C ASN A 25 -26.57 -2.65 5.92
N HIS A 26 -27.49 -3.54 6.27
CA HIS A 26 -27.20 -4.69 7.14
C HIS A 26 -26.29 -5.72 6.46
N THR A 27 -26.43 -5.91 5.15
CA THR A 27 -25.60 -6.82 4.37
C THR A 27 -24.13 -6.42 4.42
N VAL A 28 -23.82 -5.12 4.42
CA VAL A 28 -22.43 -4.65 4.58
C VAL A 28 -21.87 -5.09 5.94
N GLY A 29 -22.64 -4.97 7.01
CA GLY A 29 -22.22 -5.44 8.33
C GLY A 29 -21.93 -6.94 8.36
N GLU A 30 -22.83 -7.75 7.81
CA GLU A 30 -22.64 -9.20 7.77
C GLU A 30 -21.44 -9.61 6.92
N LEU A 31 -21.24 -9.02 5.74
CA LEU A 31 -20.08 -9.31 4.89
C LEU A 31 -18.77 -8.99 5.61
N ILE A 32 -18.68 -7.82 6.25
CA ILE A 32 -17.52 -7.43 7.05
C ILE A 32 -17.26 -8.41 8.20
N ARG A 33 -18.33 -8.89 8.85
CA ARG A 33 -18.21 -9.88 9.93
C ARG A 33 -17.74 -11.23 9.41
N LEU A 34 -18.27 -11.70 8.29
CA LEU A 34 -17.87 -12.95 7.64
C LEU A 34 -16.40 -12.91 7.21
N SER A 35 -15.94 -11.77 6.68
CA SER A 35 -14.53 -11.54 6.33
C SER A 35 -13.61 -11.34 7.54
N GLN A 36 -14.12 -11.43 8.78
CA GLN A 36 -13.36 -11.29 10.03
C GLN A 36 -12.55 -9.98 10.13
N ILE A 37 -13.06 -8.88 9.56
CA ILE A 37 -12.35 -7.60 9.53
C ILE A 37 -12.52 -6.90 10.89
N ASN A 38 -11.41 -6.80 11.64
CA ASN A 38 -11.30 -6.04 12.88
C ASN A 38 -10.81 -4.60 12.64
N GLY A 39 -10.69 -3.80 13.70
CA GLY A 39 -10.29 -2.40 13.63
C GLY A 39 -8.91 -2.17 13.01
N GLU A 40 -7.93 -3.00 13.35
CA GLU A 40 -6.59 -2.95 12.77
C GLU A 40 -6.62 -3.19 11.26
N CYS A 41 -7.13 -4.36 10.83
CA CYS A 41 -7.23 -4.73 9.41
C CYS A 41 -8.03 -3.70 8.59
N LEU A 42 -9.13 -3.19 9.17
CA LEU A 42 -9.94 -2.15 8.56
C LEU A 42 -9.13 -0.89 8.22
N LEU A 43 -8.23 -0.49 9.13
CA LEU A 43 -7.46 0.73 8.99
C LEU A 43 -6.20 0.52 8.17
N THR A 44 -5.59 -0.67 8.17
CA THR A 44 -4.31 -0.93 7.49
C THR A 44 -4.47 -1.51 6.08
N GLU A 45 -5.31 -2.52 5.92
CA GLU A 45 -5.35 -3.38 4.73
C GLU A 45 -6.53 -3.11 3.81
N LEU A 46 -7.60 -2.49 4.33
CA LEU A 46 -8.80 -2.29 3.55
C LEU A 46 -8.58 -1.30 2.39
N THR A 47 -8.84 -1.78 1.17
CA THR A 47 -8.82 -1.01 -0.07
C THR A 47 -10.19 -1.08 -0.77
N ARG A 48 -10.39 -0.25 -1.80
CA ARG A 48 -11.63 -0.27 -2.58
C ARG A 48 -11.76 -1.55 -3.41
N GLU A 49 -10.62 -2.12 -3.79
CA GLU A 49 -10.46 -3.35 -4.56
C GLU A 49 -10.79 -4.55 -3.66
N ASN A 50 -10.17 -4.65 -2.48
CA ASN A 50 -10.43 -5.73 -1.51
C ASN A 50 -11.89 -5.74 -1.06
N LEU A 51 -12.53 -4.57 -0.93
CA LEU A 51 -13.97 -4.51 -0.63
C LEU A 51 -14.84 -5.18 -1.69
N LYS A 52 -14.41 -5.21 -2.96
CA LYS A 52 -15.13 -5.88 -4.04
C LYS A 52 -14.74 -7.34 -4.13
N ASP A 53 -13.44 -7.60 -4.17
CA ASP A 53 -12.91 -8.90 -4.59
C ASP A 53 -12.85 -9.89 -3.40
N ASP A 54 -12.58 -9.41 -2.18
CA ASP A 54 -12.46 -10.26 -0.98
C ASP A 54 -13.70 -10.21 -0.09
N VAL A 55 -14.30 -9.01 0.08
CA VAL A 55 -15.46 -8.81 0.99
C VAL A 55 -16.80 -8.99 0.26
N GLY A 56 -16.83 -8.85 -1.08
CA GLY A 56 -18.04 -9.04 -1.88
C GLY A 56 -18.99 -7.83 -1.94
N ILE A 57 -18.53 -6.63 -1.57
CA ILE A 57 -19.29 -5.38 -1.72
C ILE A 57 -19.14 -4.86 -3.15
N ILE A 58 -19.95 -5.38 -4.07
CA ILE A 58 -19.85 -5.08 -5.51
C ILE A 58 -20.17 -3.61 -5.83
N ALA A 59 -21.22 -3.07 -5.18
CA ALA A 59 -21.73 -1.73 -5.46
C ALA A 59 -20.67 -0.64 -5.20
N LEU A 60 -20.29 0.09 -6.25
CA LEU A 60 -19.25 1.12 -6.18
C LEU A 60 -19.60 2.24 -5.19
N GLY A 61 -20.85 2.70 -5.20
CA GLY A 61 -21.33 3.74 -4.28
C GLY A 61 -21.13 3.35 -2.81
N THR A 62 -21.48 2.11 -2.46
CA THR A 62 -21.29 1.57 -1.11
C THR A 62 -19.81 1.51 -0.72
N ARG A 63 -18.94 1.04 -1.63
CA ARG A 63 -17.49 1.02 -1.39
C ARG A 63 -16.93 2.41 -1.15
N VAL A 64 -17.37 3.42 -1.91
CA VAL A 64 -16.96 4.82 -1.72
C VAL A 64 -17.37 5.33 -0.34
N VAL A 65 -18.59 5.04 0.11
CA VAL A 65 -19.07 5.43 1.44
C VAL A 65 -18.23 4.76 2.54
N VAL A 66 -18.01 3.45 2.45
CA VAL A 66 -17.17 2.71 3.41
C VAL A 66 -15.77 3.32 3.47
N MET A 67 -15.11 3.51 2.33
CA MET A 67 -13.76 4.05 2.29
C MET A 67 -13.68 5.48 2.82
N ARG A 68 -14.68 6.33 2.55
CA ARG A 68 -14.74 7.69 3.11
C ARG A 68 -14.75 7.65 4.64
N VAL A 69 -15.52 6.74 5.22
CA VAL A 69 -15.68 6.63 6.68
C VAL A 69 -14.42 6.05 7.32
N VAL A 70 -13.81 5.05 6.68
CA VAL A 70 -12.52 4.49 7.11
C VAL A 70 -11.43 5.57 7.11
N LEU A 71 -11.41 6.47 6.12
CA LEU A 71 -10.48 7.61 6.09
C LEU A 71 -10.69 8.56 7.28
N GLU A 72 -11.93 8.82 7.68
CA GLU A 72 -12.20 9.63 8.89
C GLU A 72 -11.77 8.89 10.16
N TRP A 73 -11.98 7.58 10.24
CA TRP A 73 -11.51 6.79 11.39
C TRP A 73 -9.99 6.74 11.51
N ARG A 74 -9.28 6.63 10.38
CA ARG A 74 -7.82 6.75 10.33
C ARG A 74 -7.33 8.07 10.93
N LYS A 75 -7.97 9.19 10.60
CA LYS A 75 -7.63 10.51 11.16
C LYS A 75 -7.87 10.58 12.68
N SER A 76 -8.89 9.87 13.17
CA SER A 76 -9.26 9.88 14.59
C SER A 76 -8.49 8.87 15.45
N SER A 77 -7.74 7.95 14.82
CA SER A 77 -7.04 6.87 15.52
C SER A 77 -5.59 7.24 15.81
N ALA A 78 -5.26 7.38 17.09
CA ALA A 78 -3.91 7.65 17.53
C ALA A 78 -2.99 6.45 17.25
N LYS A 79 -3.52 5.23 17.43
CA LYS A 79 -2.79 4.00 17.12
C LYS A 79 -2.48 3.84 15.64
N TYR A 80 -3.44 4.16 14.76
CA TYR A 80 -3.19 4.17 13.32
C TYR A 80 -2.11 5.18 12.92
N THR A 81 -2.13 6.36 13.53
CA THR A 81 -1.11 7.39 13.29
C THR A 81 0.28 6.87 13.65
N GLN A 82 0.43 6.31 14.86
CA GLN A 82 1.70 5.71 15.29
C GLN A 82 2.15 4.56 14.39
N TYR A 83 1.22 3.71 13.94
CA TYR A 83 1.53 2.65 12.99
C TYR A 83 2.09 3.22 11.68
N ARG A 84 1.43 4.24 11.11
CA ARG A 84 1.88 4.86 9.85
C ARG A 84 3.25 5.52 9.97
N GLU A 85 3.54 6.18 11.09
CA GLU A 85 4.86 6.77 11.35
C GLU A 85 5.97 5.71 11.36
N ARG A 86 5.73 4.55 12.01
CA ARG A 86 6.69 3.44 12.03
C ARG A 86 6.92 2.87 10.63
N VAL A 87 5.86 2.65 9.86
CA VAL A 87 5.96 2.12 8.49
C VAL A 87 6.75 3.08 7.60
N LEU A 88 6.46 4.38 7.66
CA LEU A 88 7.19 5.39 6.89
C LEU A 88 8.68 5.46 7.26
N ALA A 89 9.01 5.31 8.55
CA ALA A 89 10.40 5.26 9.01
C ALA A 89 11.13 4.05 8.41
N GLN A 90 10.51 2.87 8.45
CA GLN A 90 11.06 1.64 7.87
C GLN A 90 11.24 1.77 6.34
N GLU A 91 10.27 2.33 5.63
CA GLU A 91 10.38 2.59 4.18
C GLU A 91 11.55 3.54 3.86
N CYS A 92 11.77 4.57 4.68
CA CYS A 92 12.90 5.49 4.53
C CYS A 92 14.26 4.80 4.77
N GLU A 93 14.34 3.93 5.77
CA GLU A 93 15.54 3.16 6.08
C GLU A 93 15.89 2.18 4.94
N LEU A 94 14.91 1.41 4.45
CA LEU A 94 15.08 0.51 3.32
C LEU A 94 15.52 1.25 2.05
N ARG A 95 14.92 2.42 1.79
CA ARG A 95 15.31 3.26 0.65
C ARG A 95 16.75 3.78 0.78
N ARG A 96 17.20 4.14 1.98
CA ARG A 96 18.60 4.56 2.21
C ARG A 96 19.57 3.40 2.02
N ALA A 97 19.25 2.22 2.55
CA ALA A 97 20.07 1.02 2.38
C ALA A 97 20.24 0.67 0.89
N TRP A 98 19.14 0.66 0.13
CA TRP A 98 19.18 0.40 -1.31
C TRP A 98 20.01 1.44 -2.09
N LEU A 99 19.93 2.72 -1.71
CA LEU A 99 20.74 3.78 -2.34
C LEU A 99 22.24 3.61 -2.01
N GLN A 100 22.58 3.22 -0.78
CA GLN A 100 23.96 2.96 -0.37
C GLN A 100 24.57 1.77 -1.14
N GLU A 101 23.83 0.67 -1.26
CA GLU A 101 24.25 -0.50 -2.06
C GLU A 101 24.48 -0.13 -3.53
N ARG A 102 23.60 0.68 -4.13
CA ARG A 102 23.80 1.15 -5.51
C ARG A 102 24.98 2.10 -5.67
N SER A 103 25.25 2.95 -4.67
CA SER A 103 26.41 3.85 -4.70
C SER A 103 27.74 3.11 -4.48
N GLY A 104 27.74 1.99 -3.75
CA GLY A 104 28.90 1.10 -3.59
C GLY A 104 29.20 0.21 -4.80
N SER A 105 28.28 0.17 -5.78
CA SER A 105 28.42 -0.55 -7.06
C SER A 105 28.90 0.36 -8.21
N LEU A 106 29.41 1.56 -7.93
CA LEU A 106 30.18 2.32 -8.91
C LEU A 106 31.54 1.64 -9.06
N SER A 107 31.61 0.61 -9.92
CA SER A 107 32.87 0.30 -10.59
C SER A 107 33.38 1.61 -11.19
N PRO A 108 34.66 1.96 -11.03
CA PRO A 108 35.18 3.18 -11.62
C PRO A 108 34.80 3.16 -13.10
N LEU A 109 34.23 4.27 -13.58
CA LEU A 109 34.08 4.50 -15.01
C LEU A 109 35.43 4.15 -15.65
N PRO A 110 35.47 3.29 -16.68
CA PRO A 110 36.71 3.09 -17.41
C PRO A 110 37.19 4.47 -17.83
N ASP A 111 38.47 4.73 -17.55
CA ASP A 111 39.09 6.02 -17.86
C ASP A 111 38.87 6.30 -19.35
N LEU A 112 38.11 7.36 -19.64
CA LEU A 112 37.78 7.78 -21.01
C LEU A 112 39.03 8.19 -21.80
N GLY A 113 40.21 8.28 -21.14
CA GLY A 113 41.51 8.42 -21.76
C GLY A 113 41.98 7.20 -22.57
N ASP A 114 41.49 5.99 -22.27
CA ASP A 114 41.94 4.75 -22.94
C ASP A 114 40.96 4.24 -24.02
N MET A 115 39.74 4.79 -24.11
CA MET A 115 38.73 4.32 -25.09
C MET A 115 38.99 4.80 -26.53
N TRP A 116 39.70 5.92 -26.72
CA TRP A 116 40.04 6.41 -28.07
C TRP A 116 41.13 5.57 -28.76
N ALA A 117 41.85 4.72 -28.03
CA ALA A 117 42.85 3.83 -28.60
C ALA A 117 42.27 2.48 -29.08
N ALA A 118 41.00 2.18 -28.79
CA ALA A 118 40.38 0.89 -29.08
C ALA A 118 39.28 0.92 -30.15
N GLU A 119 38.96 2.09 -30.72
CA GLU A 119 37.91 2.26 -31.74
C GLU A 119 38.42 2.11 -33.20
N GLU A 120 39.66 1.65 -33.41
CA GLU A 120 40.20 1.48 -34.78
C GLU A 120 40.08 0.04 -35.34
N GLU A 121 39.56 -0.94 -34.57
CA GLU A 121 39.55 -2.35 -35.01
C GLU A 121 38.20 -3.10 -34.97
N ARG A 122 37.06 -2.40 -34.93
CA ARG A 122 35.74 -3.05 -35.10
C ARG A 122 34.84 -2.36 -36.12
N SER A 123 35.35 -2.23 -37.33
CA SER A 123 34.52 -2.07 -38.51
C SER A 123 33.90 -3.42 -38.89
N GLN A 124 32.75 -3.75 -38.28
CA GLN A 124 31.89 -4.87 -38.71
C GLN A 124 30.48 -4.71 -38.10
N PHE A 125 29.82 -3.59 -38.38
CA PHE A 125 28.37 -3.50 -38.25
C PHE A 125 27.71 -4.20 -39.44
N PRO A 126 26.81 -5.19 -39.25
CA PRO A 126 25.77 -5.45 -40.24
C PRO A 126 24.65 -4.40 -40.09
N PRO A 127 24.04 -3.94 -41.20
CA PRO A 127 23.05 -2.87 -41.18
C PRO A 127 21.78 -3.25 -40.43
N LEU A 128 21.14 -2.23 -39.86
CA LEU A 128 19.82 -2.31 -39.25
C LEU A 128 18.75 -2.60 -40.32
N TYR A 129 17.84 -3.52 -39.95
CA TYR A 129 16.59 -3.95 -40.60
C TYR A 129 16.66 -5.09 -41.64
N PRO A 130 15.64 -5.97 -41.63
CA PRO A 130 14.82 -6.07 -42.83
C PRO A 130 13.29 -6.17 -42.57
N ASN A 131 12.55 -5.53 -43.49
CA ASN A 131 11.16 -5.73 -43.98
C ASN A 131 10.08 -6.30 -43.06
#